data_AF-A0A2D9JBK2-F1
#
_entry.id   AF-A0A2D9JBK2-F1
#
_cell.length_a   1.000
_cell.length_b   1.000
_cell.length_c   1.000
_cell.angle_alpha   90.00
_cell.angle_beta   90.00
_cell.angle_gamma   90.00
#
_symmetry.space_group_name_H-M   'P 1'
#
loop_
_entity.id
_entity.type
_entity.pdbx_description
1 polymer ?
#
loop_
_entity_poly.entity_id
_entity_poly.type
_entity_poly.pdbx_seq_one_letter_code
_entity_poly.pdbx_strand_id
1 'polypeptide(L)'
;VDTNPDQHEPLRTDLTITAAASIAAALHDAGEPFGLATNGRDAADRIRTEGFRGDHRVRDASVKAASLKQLNERLRPVLVNVDRGPVHLKEMFRTLARLERTDGLTLAEFLVETESQLSSETTMLVMLQQATEADIAALVGLSRRGWAIAVVINTLDIDRYSRMAGPLLAERIHVSHLQTEDSIMDVCRAQMAR
;
A
#
# COMPACT_ATOMS: atom_id res chain seq x y z
N VAL A 1 -10.49 -9.66 1.80
CA VAL A 1 -9.41 -8.64 1.76
C VAL A 1 -9.49 -7.82 3.03
N ASP A 2 -8.79 -8.20 4.10
CA ASP A 2 -9.11 -7.71 5.45
C ASP A 2 -8.89 -6.21 5.64
N THR A 3 -7.82 -5.62 5.10
CA THR A 3 -7.53 -4.19 5.28
C THR A 3 -8.05 -3.27 4.18
N ASN A 4 -8.40 -3.83 3.01
CA ASN A 4 -8.83 -3.08 1.82
C ASN A 4 -10.04 -3.77 1.16
N PRO A 5 -11.24 -3.74 1.78
CA PRO A 5 -12.44 -4.39 1.25
C PRO A 5 -12.93 -3.73 -0.05
N ASP A 6 -13.85 -4.38 -0.76
CA ASP A 6 -14.43 -3.86 -2.01
C ASP A 6 -15.41 -2.68 -1.84
N GLN A 7 -15.48 -2.11 -0.64
CA GLN A 7 -16.42 -1.04 -0.31
C GLN A 7 -15.97 0.27 -0.97
N HIS A 8 -16.85 0.88 -1.77
CA HIS A 8 -16.60 2.14 -2.48
C HIS A 8 -15.43 2.07 -3.47
N GLU A 9 -15.20 0.92 -4.09
CA GLU A 9 -14.21 0.75 -5.14
C GLU A 9 -14.78 1.13 -6.53
N PRO A 10 -13.98 1.67 -7.45
CA PRO A 10 -12.52 1.83 -7.39
C PRO A 10 -12.05 3.11 -6.67
N LEU A 11 -12.97 3.96 -6.22
CA LEU A 11 -12.66 5.30 -5.69
C LEU A 11 -11.66 5.26 -4.52
N ARG A 12 -11.77 4.28 -3.61
CA ARG A 12 -10.83 4.15 -2.48
C ARG A 12 -9.43 3.80 -2.97
N THR A 13 -9.30 2.84 -3.87
CA THR A 13 -8.00 2.48 -4.42
C THR A 13 -7.37 3.61 -5.21
N ASP A 14 -8.13 4.27 -6.08
CA ASP A 14 -7.66 5.43 -6.84
C ASP A 14 -7.16 6.52 -5.88
N LEU A 15 -7.90 6.79 -4.79
CA LEU A 15 -7.48 7.77 -3.79
C LEU A 15 -6.20 7.36 -3.05
N THR A 16 -6.02 6.09 -2.71
CA THR A 16 -4.77 5.58 -2.11
C THR A 16 -3.59 5.76 -3.08
N ILE A 17 -3.77 5.43 -4.36
CA ILE A 17 -2.72 5.56 -5.39
C ILE A 17 -2.34 7.03 -5.59
N THR A 18 -3.33 7.91 -5.72
CA THR A 18 -3.11 9.35 -5.86
C THR A 18 -2.39 9.92 -4.64
N ALA A 19 -2.86 9.59 -3.44
CA ALA A 19 -2.21 10.04 -2.21
C ALA A 19 -0.77 9.53 -2.09
N ALA A 20 -0.49 8.26 -2.38
CA ALA A 20 0.86 7.71 -2.38
C ALA A 20 1.77 8.43 -3.40
N ALA A 21 1.27 8.70 -4.61
CA ALA A 21 2.00 9.46 -5.62
C ALA A 21 2.28 10.90 -5.17
N SER A 22 1.29 11.58 -4.58
CA SER A 22 1.44 12.94 -4.05
C SER A 22 2.46 13.00 -2.90
N ILE A 23 2.47 12.01 -2.01
CA ILE A 23 3.45 11.92 -0.92
C ILE A 23 4.86 11.69 -1.47
N ALA A 24 5.02 10.78 -2.45
CA ALA A 24 6.30 10.56 -3.10
C ALA A 24 6.82 11.83 -3.82
N ALA A 25 5.92 12.58 -4.47
CA ALA A 25 6.26 13.86 -5.09
C ALA A 25 6.72 14.89 -4.04
N ALA A 26 5.99 15.02 -2.93
CA ALA A 26 6.35 15.93 -1.86
C ALA A 26 7.71 15.57 -1.21
N LEU A 27 7.97 14.28 -0.97
CA LEU A 27 9.27 13.80 -0.46
C LEU A 27 10.40 14.07 -1.47
N HIS A 28 10.14 13.87 -2.77
CA HIS A 28 11.09 14.21 -3.83
C HIS A 28 11.46 15.69 -3.83
N ASP A 29 10.45 16.58 -3.76
CA ASP A 29 10.65 18.03 -3.74
C ASP A 29 11.42 18.48 -2.48
N ALA A 30 11.25 17.78 -1.36
CA ALA A 30 12.01 17.98 -0.13
C ALA A 30 13.43 17.37 -0.17
N GLY A 31 13.77 16.56 -1.17
CA GLY A 31 15.05 15.85 -1.27
C GLY A 31 15.17 14.62 -0.35
N GLU A 32 14.06 14.19 0.25
CA GLU A 32 13.98 13.06 1.16
C GLU A 32 13.97 11.73 0.39
N PRO A 33 14.55 10.65 0.95
CA PRO A 33 14.48 9.33 0.37
C PRO A 33 13.09 8.70 0.60
N PHE A 34 12.61 7.92 -0.37
CA PHE A 34 11.31 7.25 -0.29
C PHE A 34 11.33 5.91 -0.99
N GLY A 35 10.43 5.01 -0.61
CA GLY A 35 10.26 3.68 -1.19
C GLY A 35 8.79 3.26 -1.17
N LEU A 36 8.49 2.07 -1.67
CA LEU A 36 7.15 1.50 -1.66
C LEU A 36 7.20 0.02 -1.33
N ALA A 37 6.28 -0.41 -0.48
CA ALA A 37 5.96 -1.81 -0.31
C ALA A 37 4.44 -1.97 -0.36
N THR A 38 3.96 -2.90 -1.17
CA THR A 38 2.53 -3.13 -1.33
C THR A 38 2.22 -4.58 -1.64
N ASN A 39 1.09 -5.04 -1.10
CA ASN A 39 0.48 -6.33 -1.42
C ASN A 39 -0.33 -6.29 -2.74
N GLY A 40 -0.25 -5.17 -3.47
CA GLY A 40 -0.74 -5.04 -4.83
C GLY A 40 0.01 -5.96 -5.81
N ARG A 41 -0.51 -6.09 -7.03
CA ARG A 41 0.13 -6.82 -8.14
C ARG A 41 0.52 -5.85 -9.24
N ASP A 42 1.67 -6.06 -9.88
CA ASP A 42 2.01 -5.31 -11.10
C ASP A 42 1.26 -5.87 -12.31
N ALA A 43 0.40 -5.05 -12.94
CA ALA A 43 -0.34 -5.41 -14.15
C ALA A 43 0.59 -5.81 -15.31
N ALA A 44 1.79 -5.23 -15.43
CA ALA A 44 2.75 -5.61 -16.47
C ALA A 44 3.25 -7.05 -16.27
N ASP A 45 3.49 -7.46 -15.03
CA ASP A 45 3.89 -8.82 -14.70
C ASP A 45 2.78 -9.80 -15.04
N ARG A 46 1.54 -9.49 -14.61
CA ARG A 46 0.36 -10.29 -14.96
C ARG A 46 0.21 -10.46 -16.47
N ILE A 47 0.34 -9.39 -17.25
CA ILE A 47 0.18 -9.48 -18.71
C ILE A 47 1.29 -10.33 -19.33
N ARG A 48 2.53 -10.24 -18.84
CA ARG A 48 3.62 -11.10 -19.30
C ARG A 48 3.39 -12.57 -18.99
N THR A 49 2.76 -12.89 -17.86
CA THR A 49 2.61 -14.28 -17.38
C THR A 49 1.29 -14.94 -17.77
N GLU A 50 0.19 -14.19 -17.78
CA GLU A 50 -1.19 -14.66 -18.04
C GLU A 50 -1.72 -14.24 -19.42
N GLY A 51 -1.03 -13.33 -20.11
CA GLY A 51 -1.48 -12.73 -21.36
C GLY A 51 -2.49 -11.60 -21.16
N PHE A 52 -2.87 -10.95 -22.26
CA PHE A 52 -3.85 -9.88 -22.25
C PHE A 52 -5.27 -10.46 -22.35
N ARG A 53 -6.19 -10.04 -21.48
CA ARG A 53 -7.59 -10.56 -21.41
C ARG A 53 -8.43 -10.34 -22.68
N GLY A 54 -7.90 -9.67 -23.71
CA GLY A 54 -8.52 -9.47 -25.02
C GLY A 54 -8.02 -10.38 -26.16
N ASP A 55 -7.02 -11.25 -25.94
CA ASP A 55 -6.54 -12.16 -26.99
C ASP A 55 -7.26 -13.52 -26.92
N HIS A 56 -8.12 -13.80 -27.90
CA HIS A 56 -8.99 -14.98 -27.92
C HIS A 56 -8.29 -16.28 -28.36
N ARG A 57 -6.99 -16.25 -28.69
CA ARG A 57 -6.28 -17.38 -29.32
C ARG A 57 -5.76 -18.45 -28.37
N VAL A 58 -5.87 -18.27 -27.05
CA VAL A 58 -5.20 -19.13 -26.07
C VAL A 58 -6.17 -19.55 -24.95
N ARG A 59 -7.14 -20.42 -25.24
CA ARG A 59 -8.24 -20.70 -24.29
C ARG A 59 -8.16 -22.00 -23.48
N ASP A 60 -7.65 -23.12 -24.01
CA ASP A 60 -7.94 -24.41 -23.32
C ASP A 60 -6.79 -25.04 -22.53
N ALA A 61 -5.52 -24.76 -22.86
CA ALA A 61 -4.36 -25.28 -22.10
C ALA A 61 -3.89 -24.34 -20.97
N SER A 62 -4.25 -23.05 -21.04
CA SER A 62 -3.72 -22.02 -20.16
C SER A 62 -4.47 -21.88 -18.85
N VAL A 63 -5.73 -22.32 -18.76
CA VAL A 63 -6.58 -22.08 -17.59
C VAL A 63 -6.10 -22.82 -16.34
N LYS A 64 -5.64 -24.08 -16.48
CA LYS A 64 -5.12 -24.88 -15.35
C LYS A 64 -3.71 -24.48 -14.90
N ALA A 65 -2.85 -24.05 -15.82
CA ALA A 65 -1.52 -23.54 -15.48
C ALA A 65 -1.60 -22.12 -14.89
N ALA A 66 -2.50 -21.28 -15.41
CA ALA A 66 -2.78 -19.95 -14.87
C ALA A 66 -3.37 -20.02 -13.47
N SER A 67 -4.24 -20.99 -13.14
CA SER A 67 -4.79 -21.12 -11.78
C SER A 67 -3.74 -21.49 -10.73
N LEU A 68 -2.80 -22.38 -11.06
CA LEU A 68 -1.70 -22.75 -10.17
C LEU A 68 -0.65 -21.63 -10.04
N LYS A 69 -0.39 -20.89 -11.12
CA LYS A 69 0.53 -19.74 -11.14
C LYS A 69 -0.07 -18.50 -10.45
N GLN A 70 -1.38 -18.29 -10.56
CA GLN A 70 -2.10 -17.25 -9.82
C GLN A 70 -1.95 -17.42 -8.32
N LEU A 71 -2.00 -18.65 -7.79
CA LEU A 71 -1.85 -18.89 -6.36
C LEU A 71 -0.45 -18.48 -5.85
N ASN A 72 0.61 -18.73 -6.64
CA ASN A 72 1.99 -18.37 -6.30
C ASN A 72 2.32 -16.88 -6.55
N GLU A 73 1.78 -16.27 -7.61
CA GLU A 73 1.99 -14.83 -7.90
C GLU A 73 1.19 -13.92 -6.95
N ARG A 74 0.11 -14.43 -6.33
CA ARG A 74 -0.62 -13.74 -5.25
C ARG A 74 0.23 -13.48 -4.00
N LEU A 75 1.34 -14.20 -3.82
CA LEU A 75 2.17 -14.14 -2.61
C LEU A 75 3.44 -13.29 -2.78
N ARG A 76 3.55 -12.49 -3.85
CA ARG A 76 4.75 -11.66 -4.09
C ARG A 76 4.43 -10.18 -3.94
N PRO A 77 4.77 -9.56 -2.80
CA PRO A 77 4.75 -8.12 -2.61
C PRO A 77 5.50 -7.38 -3.71
N VAL A 78 4.98 -6.23 -4.12
CA VAL A 78 5.70 -5.28 -4.98
C VAL A 78 6.51 -4.36 -4.08
N LEU A 79 7.82 -4.30 -4.33
CA LEU A 79 8.78 -3.51 -3.57
C LEU A 79 9.53 -2.55 -4.49
N VAL A 80 9.67 -1.31 -4.05
CA VAL A 80 10.57 -0.29 -4.60
C VAL A 80 11.46 0.13 -3.45
N ASN A 81 12.76 -0.15 -3.56
CA ASN A 81 13.73 0.16 -2.52
C ASN A 81 13.76 1.67 -2.23
N VAL A 82 14.22 2.01 -1.03
CA VAL A 82 14.39 3.40 -0.64
C VAL A 82 15.54 4.01 -1.44
N ASP A 83 15.23 5.06 -2.20
CA ASP A 83 16.20 5.88 -2.95
C ASP A 83 15.62 7.30 -3.11
N ARG A 84 16.33 8.15 -3.86
CA ARG A 84 15.96 9.56 -4.09
C ARG A 84 16.21 9.99 -5.53
N GLY A 85 15.67 11.17 -5.85
CA GLY A 85 15.91 11.83 -7.13
C GLY A 85 14.87 11.51 -8.23
N PRO A 86 15.03 12.12 -9.41
CA PRO A 86 13.97 12.18 -10.41
C PRO A 86 13.74 10.85 -11.15
N VAL A 87 14.79 10.03 -11.30
CA VAL A 87 14.66 8.69 -11.89
C VAL A 87 13.84 7.79 -10.98
N HIS A 88 14.10 7.86 -9.68
CA HIS A 88 13.38 7.12 -8.66
C HIS A 88 11.90 7.51 -8.60
N LEU A 89 11.59 8.82 -8.60
CA LEU A 89 10.21 9.29 -8.65
C LEU A 89 9.45 8.77 -9.89
N LYS A 90 10.12 8.77 -11.05
CA LYS A 90 9.53 8.23 -12.29
C LYS A 90 9.27 6.72 -12.21
N GLU A 91 10.16 5.97 -11.55
CA GLU A 91 9.94 4.55 -11.28
C GLU A 91 8.76 4.33 -10.35
N MET A 92 8.68 5.09 -9.25
CA MET A 92 7.57 5.06 -8.32
C MET A 92 6.22 5.27 -9.01
N PHE A 93 6.08 6.34 -9.82
CA PHE A 93 4.85 6.60 -10.57
C PHE A 93 4.51 5.49 -11.56
N ARG A 94 5.52 4.91 -12.22
CA ARG A 94 5.30 3.81 -13.14
C ARG A 94 4.76 2.57 -12.41
N THR A 95 5.31 2.27 -11.23
CA THR A 95 4.85 1.13 -10.41
C THR A 95 3.44 1.37 -9.89
N LEU A 96 3.17 2.54 -9.31
CA LEU A 96 1.84 2.92 -8.82
C LEU A 96 0.77 2.90 -9.92
N ALA A 97 1.09 3.40 -11.12
CA ALA A 97 0.16 3.43 -12.25
C ALA A 97 -0.22 2.04 -12.81
N ARG A 98 0.55 0.99 -12.48
CA ARG A 98 0.29 -0.39 -12.90
C ARG A 98 -0.25 -1.26 -11.78
N LEU A 99 -0.44 -0.71 -10.58
CA LEU A 99 -0.79 -1.50 -9.42
C LEU A 99 -2.25 -1.96 -9.49
N GLU A 100 -2.46 -3.27 -9.35
CA GLU A 100 -3.77 -3.90 -9.23
C GLU A 100 -3.99 -4.37 -7.79
N ARG A 101 -5.22 -4.23 -7.27
CA ARG A 101 -5.56 -4.72 -5.93
C ARG A 101 -5.45 -6.23 -5.86
N THR A 102 -5.00 -6.73 -4.71
CA THR A 102 -4.98 -8.17 -4.41
C THR A 102 -5.40 -8.43 -2.97
N ASP A 103 -5.74 -9.68 -2.71
CA ASP A 103 -6.07 -10.23 -1.41
C ASP A 103 -5.17 -11.41 -1.02
N GLY A 104 -3.97 -11.49 -1.62
CA GLY A 104 -3.08 -12.63 -1.50
C GLY A 104 -2.40 -12.78 -0.13
N LEU A 105 -2.16 -11.68 0.57
CA LEU A 105 -1.61 -11.64 1.93
C LEU A 105 -2.48 -10.78 2.86
N THR A 106 -2.60 -11.19 4.12
CA THR A 106 -3.04 -10.31 5.21
C THR A 106 -1.95 -9.27 5.54
N LEU A 107 -2.28 -8.23 6.32
CA LEU A 107 -1.27 -7.24 6.74
C LEU A 107 -0.13 -7.90 7.53
N ALA A 108 -0.47 -8.82 8.44
CA ALA A 108 0.53 -9.52 9.24
C ALA A 108 1.47 -10.36 8.37
N GLU A 109 0.93 -11.15 7.43
CA GLU A 109 1.74 -11.94 6.50
C GLU A 109 2.60 -11.05 5.60
N PHE A 110 2.04 -9.96 5.08
CA PHE A 110 2.76 -8.98 4.27
C PHE A 110 3.93 -8.36 5.04
N LEU A 111 3.72 -7.94 6.29
CA LEU A 111 4.77 -7.38 7.13
C LEU A 111 5.87 -8.42 7.38
N VAL A 112 5.53 -9.66 7.72
CA VAL A 112 6.52 -10.73 7.93
C VAL A 112 7.34 -11.02 6.66
N GLU A 113 6.68 -11.08 5.50
CA GLU A 113 7.34 -11.35 4.21
C GLU A 113 8.28 -10.21 3.79
N THR A 114 7.92 -8.95 4.11
CA THR A 114 8.64 -7.77 3.62
C THR A 114 9.59 -7.14 4.63
N GLU A 115 9.49 -7.41 5.94
CA GLU A 115 10.22 -6.69 7.01
C GLU A 115 11.73 -6.61 6.77
N SER A 116 12.35 -7.69 6.27
CA SER A 116 13.79 -7.74 5.96
C SER A 116 14.25 -6.84 4.81
N GLN A 117 13.32 -6.38 3.97
CA GLN A 117 13.57 -5.53 2.81
C GLN A 117 13.15 -4.07 3.05
N LEU A 118 12.42 -3.81 4.14
CA LEU A 118 12.01 -2.46 4.53
C LEU A 118 13.18 -1.73 5.20
N SER A 119 13.31 -0.43 4.93
CA SER A 119 14.30 0.41 5.58
C SER A 119 13.82 0.85 6.95
N SER A 120 14.57 0.54 8.01
CA SER A 120 14.33 1.02 9.38
C SER A 120 14.73 2.48 9.59
N GLU A 121 15.46 3.08 8.65
CA GLU A 121 15.95 4.47 8.73
C GLU A 121 14.91 5.50 8.24
N THR A 122 13.77 5.04 7.74
CA THR A 122 12.68 5.88 7.23
C THR A 122 11.38 5.59 7.96
N THR A 123 10.51 6.60 8.07
CA THR A 123 9.16 6.39 8.61
C THR A 123 8.33 5.54 7.66
N MET A 124 7.78 4.44 8.18
CA MET A 124 6.86 3.58 7.45
C MET A 124 5.45 4.18 7.47
N LEU A 125 4.99 4.62 6.31
CA LEU A 125 3.62 5.12 6.14
C LEU A 125 2.70 3.99 5.66
N VAL A 126 1.82 3.51 6.52
CA VAL A 126 0.90 2.42 6.21
C VAL A 126 -0.46 2.99 5.79
N MET A 127 -0.90 2.67 4.58
CA MET A 127 -2.20 3.10 4.05
C MET A 127 -3.18 1.93 3.97
N LEU A 128 -4.33 2.05 4.62
CA LEU A 128 -5.36 1.00 4.69
C LEU A 128 -6.77 1.59 4.78
N GLN A 129 -7.80 0.86 4.34
CA GLN A 129 -9.19 1.31 4.48
C GLN A 129 -9.82 0.91 5.80
N GLN A 130 -9.43 -0.25 6.31
CA GLN A 130 -9.83 -0.76 7.62
C GLN A 130 -8.72 -1.61 8.24
N ALA A 131 -8.80 -1.83 9.55
CA ALA A 131 -7.88 -2.69 10.28
C ALA A 131 -8.67 -3.50 11.32
N THR A 132 -8.40 -4.79 11.37
CA THR A 132 -8.85 -5.67 12.47
C THR A 132 -8.03 -5.41 13.73
N GLU A 133 -8.45 -5.98 14.87
CA GLU A 133 -7.64 -5.93 16.10
C GLU A 133 -6.27 -6.58 15.92
N ALA A 134 -6.19 -7.64 15.11
CA ALA A 134 -4.94 -8.31 14.79
C ALA A 134 -4.01 -7.42 13.95
N ASP A 135 -4.56 -6.68 12.98
CA ASP A 135 -3.81 -5.72 12.17
C ASP A 135 -3.25 -4.58 13.02
N ILE A 136 -4.07 -4.02 13.91
CA ILE A 136 -3.65 -2.98 14.86
C ILE A 136 -2.54 -3.52 15.77
N ALA A 137 -2.71 -4.73 16.32
CA ALA A 137 -1.70 -5.36 17.17
C ALA A 137 -0.38 -5.58 16.41
N ALA A 138 -0.42 -5.93 15.12
CA ALA A 138 0.77 -6.08 14.29
C ALA A 138 1.52 -4.74 14.12
N LEU A 139 0.80 -3.66 13.81
CA LEU A 139 1.38 -2.31 13.68
C LEU A 139 1.97 -1.80 15.00
N VAL A 140 1.25 -1.97 16.10
CA VAL A 140 1.74 -1.62 17.45
C VAL A 140 2.97 -2.45 17.81
N GLY A 141 2.95 -3.75 17.53
CA GLY A 141 4.08 -4.64 17.75
C GLY A 141 5.33 -4.19 16.98
N LEU A 142 5.17 -3.71 15.75
CA LEU A 142 6.25 -3.18 14.94
C LEU A 142 6.78 -1.85 15.50
N SER A 143 5.89 -0.94 15.91
CA SER A 143 6.27 0.33 16.55
C SER A 143 7.06 0.09 17.85
N ARG A 144 6.64 -0.87 18.69
CA ARG A 144 7.34 -1.25 19.92
C ARG A 144 8.71 -1.88 19.67
N ARG A 145 8.97 -2.41 18.47
CA ARG A 145 10.31 -2.88 18.04
C ARG A 145 11.21 -1.74 17.55
N GLY A 146 10.75 -0.50 17.59
CA GLY A 146 11.54 0.69 17.27
C GLY A 146 11.30 1.27 15.87
N TRP A 147 10.37 0.71 15.10
CA TRP A 147 10.00 1.27 13.80
C TRP A 147 9.23 2.59 13.97
N ALA A 148 9.63 3.61 13.22
CA ALA A 148 8.84 4.83 13.06
C ALA A 148 7.67 4.52 12.13
N ILE A 149 6.43 4.57 12.65
CA ILE A 149 5.22 4.22 11.88
C ILE A 149 4.23 5.38 11.94
N ALA A 150 3.64 5.68 10.79
CA ALA A 150 2.43 6.50 10.66
C ALA A 150 1.38 5.74 9.85
N VAL A 151 0.10 5.98 10.11
CA VAL A 151 -1.01 5.28 9.47
C VAL A 151 -1.92 6.28 8.77
N VAL A 152 -2.30 6.00 7.54
CA VAL A 152 -3.33 6.72 6.79
C VAL A 152 -4.53 5.82 6.63
N ILE A 153 -5.65 6.23 7.21
CA ILE A 153 -6.90 5.48 7.13
C ILE A 153 -7.75 6.07 6.00
N ASN A 154 -7.92 5.30 4.93
CA ASN A 154 -8.71 5.66 3.76
C ASN A 154 -10.17 5.19 3.90
N THR A 155 -10.99 5.99 4.55
CA THR A 155 -12.42 5.69 4.77
C THR A 155 -13.26 6.94 4.59
N LEU A 156 -14.50 6.78 4.12
CA LEU A 156 -15.48 7.87 4.11
C LEU A 156 -16.12 8.08 5.49
N ASP A 157 -16.20 7.01 6.28
CA ASP A 157 -16.90 6.93 7.55
C ASP A 157 -16.00 7.41 8.70
N ILE A 158 -16.40 8.54 9.33
CA ILE A 158 -15.70 9.14 10.46
C ILE A 158 -15.74 8.26 11.72
N ASP A 159 -16.84 7.54 11.96
CA ASP A 159 -16.95 6.67 13.13
C ASP A 159 -16.01 5.48 12.97
N ARG A 160 -15.90 4.95 11.74
CA ARG A 160 -14.90 3.92 11.42
C ARG A 160 -13.48 4.44 11.60
N TYR A 161 -13.18 5.65 11.13
CA TYR A 161 -11.89 6.29 11.37
C TYR A 161 -11.57 6.37 12.87
N SER A 162 -12.47 6.94 13.67
CA SER A 162 -12.26 7.14 15.11
C SER A 162 -12.04 5.83 15.86
N ARG A 163 -12.80 4.77 15.53
CA ARG A 163 -12.64 3.44 16.15
C ARG A 163 -11.25 2.85 15.90
N MET A 164 -10.70 3.01 14.70
CA MET A 164 -9.40 2.45 14.33
C MET A 164 -8.23 3.35 14.76
N ALA A 165 -8.42 4.67 14.73
CA ALA A 165 -7.42 5.63 15.14
C ALA A 165 -7.15 5.60 16.66
N GLY A 166 -8.18 5.40 17.49
CA GLY A 166 -8.07 5.43 18.95
C GLY A 166 -6.93 4.55 19.52
N PRO A 167 -6.91 3.24 19.24
CA PRO A 167 -5.85 2.35 19.71
C PRO A 167 -4.46 2.72 19.20
N LEU A 168 -4.34 3.14 17.94
CA LEU A 168 -3.06 3.55 17.34
C LEU A 168 -2.51 4.82 18.00
N LEU A 169 -3.37 5.82 18.22
CA LEU A 169 -3.00 7.07 18.89
C LEU A 169 -2.58 6.84 20.34
N ALA A 170 -3.21 5.89 21.05
CA ALA A 170 -2.84 5.51 22.41
C ALA A 170 -1.39 4.99 22.49
N GLU A 171 -0.91 4.34 21.43
CA GLU A 171 0.46 3.86 21.27
C GLU A 171 1.39 4.90 20.61
N ARG A 172 0.95 6.16 20.51
CA ARG A 172 1.69 7.29 19.90
C ARG A 172 2.00 7.11 18.40
N ILE A 173 1.28 6.23 17.73
CA ILE A 173 1.33 6.10 16.26
C ILE A 173 0.49 7.23 15.69
N HIS A 174 1.07 8.02 14.78
CA HIS A 174 0.31 9.08 14.13
C HIS A 174 -0.70 8.49 13.15
N VAL A 175 -1.92 9.04 13.13
CA VAL A 175 -2.99 8.60 12.24
C VAL A 175 -3.58 9.78 11.49
N SER A 176 -3.59 9.71 10.15
CA SER A 176 -4.25 10.68 9.27
C SER A 176 -5.51 10.07 8.64
N HIS A 177 -6.51 10.90 8.39
CA HIS A 177 -7.76 10.49 7.73
C HIS A 177 -7.72 10.89 6.25
N LEU A 178 -7.80 9.91 5.34
CA LEU A 178 -7.91 10.13 3.91
C LEU A 178 -9.36 9.91 3.48
N GLN A 179 -10.18 10.95 3.64
CA GLN A 179 -11.60 10.90 3.32
C GLN A 179 -11.84 11.19 1.83
N THR A 180 -11.22 12.26 1.34
CA THR A 180 -11.42 12.81 0.00
C THR A 180 -10.09 13.20 -0.63
N GLU A 181 -10.10 13.62 -1.90
CA GLU A 181 -8.92 14.14 -2.59
C GLU A 181 -8.35 15.39 -1.92
N ASP A 182 -9.20 16.28 -1.40
CA ASP A 182 -8.76 17.47 -0.66
C ASP A 182 -7.94 17.10 0.59
N SER A 183 -8.25 15.96 1.21
CA SER A 183 -7.52 15.45 2.39
C SER A 183 -6.07 15.04 2.08
N ILE A 184 -5.71 14.84 0.80
CA ILE A 184 -4.34 14.48 0.41
C ILE A 184 -3.34 15.55 0.84
N MET A 185 -3.71 16.83 0.71
CA MET A 185 -2.85 17.94 1.10
C MET A 185 -2.53 17.91 2.60
N ASP A 186 -3.49 17.55 3.43
CA ASP A 186 -3.31 17.42 4.87
C ASP A 186 -2.39 16.25 5.21
N VAL A 187 -2.57 15.10 4.53
CA VAL A 187 -1.69 13.94 4.68
C VAL A 187 -0.25 14.29 4.28
N CYS A 188 -0.03 14.93 3.13
CA CYS A 188 1.29 15.36 2.68
C CYS A 188 1.96 16.31 3.70
N ARG A 189 1.23 17.33 4.18
CA ARG A 189 1.76 18.25 5.21
C ARG A 189 2.12 17.51 6.49
N ALA A 190 1.30 16.55 6.91
CA ALA A 190 1.56 15.75 8.11
C ALA A 190 2.80 14.86 7.99
N GLN A 191 3.20 14.48 6.76
CA GLN A 191 4.46 13.76 6.52
C GLN A 191 5.66 14.70 6.44
N MET A 192 5.51 15.90 5.86
CA MET A 192 6.61 16.87 5.75
C MET A 192 6.98 17.55 7.07
N ALA A 193 6.07 17.58 8.04
CA ALA A 193 6.32 18.17 9.35
C ALA A 193 7.07 17.26 10.33
N ARG A 194 7.51 16.08 9.88
CA ARG A 194 8.19 15.05 10.70
C ARG A 194 9.65 14.98 10.32
#